data_AF-A0AAJ1SVT4-F1
#
_entry.id   AF-A0AAJ1SVT4-F1
#
_cell.length_a   1.000
_cell.length_b   1.000
_cell.length_c   1.000
_cell.angle_alpha   90.00
_cell.angle_beta   90.00
_cell.angle_gamma   90.00
#
_symmetry.space_group_name_H-M   'P 1'
#
loop_
_entity.id
_entity.type
_entity.pdbx_description
1 polymer ?
#
loop_
_entity_poly.entity_id
_entity_poly.type
_entity_poly.pdbx_seq_one_letter_code
_entity_poly.pdbx_strand_id
1 'polypeptide(L)'
;MIRDRGNIKWVSMMLPEHVKLLREYNESLNKIKKPVLDEQKYEEFNIVVCEAMEENTTLQFTYYQKGESKKLIGHIHDVNLLKNELRIIDSFGQKHSLKLEDIIGIGKDYKEESN
;
A
#
# COMPACT_ATOMS: atom_id res chain seq x y z
N MET A 1 -3.25 -1.57 27.03
CA MET A 1 -3.61 -0.45 26.15
C MET A 1 -4.07 -1.03 24.83
N ILE A 2 -5.21 -0.54 24.34
CA ILE A 2 -6.02 -1.15 23.27
C ILE A 2 -5.20 -1.24 21.99
N ARG A 3 -4.83 -2.47 21.63
CA ARG A 3 -4.39 -2.83 20.29
C ARG A 3 -5.63 -2.70 19.41
N ASP A 4 -5.87 -1.50 18.90
CA ASP A 4 -6.84 -1.27 17.85
C ASP A 4 -6.34 -2.04 16.62
N ARG A 5 -6.61 -3.36 16.59
CA ARG A 5 -6.48 -4.20 15.42
C ARG A 5 -7.66 -3.86 14.51
N GLY A 6 -7.67 -2.60 14.08
CA GLY A 6 -8.61 -2.06 13.13
C GLY A 6 -8.30 -2.71 11.80
N ASN A 7 -9.12 -3.68 11.41
CA ASN A 7 -9.20 -4.18 10.05
C ASN A 7 -9.16 -2.96 9.11
N ILE A 8 -8.06 -2.82 8.36
CA ILE A 8 -7.82 -1.55 7.67
C ILE A 8 -8.80 -1.48 6.52
N LYS A 9 -9.76 -0.55 6.58
CA LYS A 9 -10.83 -0.48 5.58
C LYS A 9 -10.37 0.12 4.25
N TRP A 10 -9.28 -0.40 3.67
CA TRP A 10 -8.73 0.02 2.37
C TRP A 10 -9.79 -0.08 1.28
N VAL A 11 -10.56 -1.17 1.27
CA VAL A 11 -11.66 -1.39 0.32
C VAL A 11 -12.69 -0.26 0.39
N SER A 12 -13.05 0.17 1.61
CA SER A 12 -14.04 1.25 1.81
C SER A 12 -13.50 2.63 1.42
N MET A 13 -12.18 2.85 1.47
CA MET A 13 -11.53 4.11 1.11
C MET A 13 -11.23 4.20 -0.40
N MET A 14 -11.02 3.06 -1.05
CA MET A 14 -10.58 2.94 -2.44
C MET A 14 -11.71 2.47 -3.38
N LEU A 15 -12.97 2.72 -3.00
CA LEU A 15 -14.11 2.47 -3.88
C LEU A 15 -13.93 3.24 -5.20
N PRO A 16 -14.29 2.66 -6.35
CA PRO A 16 -14.08 3.26 -7.67
C PRO A 16 -14.74 4.65 -7.81
N GLU A 17 -15.81 4.93 -7.06
CA GLU A 17 -16.43 6.25 -6.98
C GLU A 17 -15.52 7.31 -6.32
N HIS A 18 -14.82 6.96 -5.23
CA HIS A 18 -13.87 7.86 -4.55
C HIS A 18 -12.54 8.00 -5.33
N VAL A 19 -12.10 6.93 -6.00
CA VAL A 19 -10.88 6.94 -6.82
C VAL A 19 -11.05 7.84 -8.05
N LYS A 20 -12.27 7.96 -8.62
CA LYS A 20 -12.56 8.90 -9.71
C LYS A 20 -12.34 10.36 -9.28
N LEU A 21 -12.79 10.75 -8.08
CA LEU A 21 -12.61 12.12 -7.56
C LEU A 21 -11.14 12.49 -7.35
N LEU A 22 -10.27 11.52 -7.03
CA LEU A 22 -8.83 11.73 -6.90
C LEU A 22 -8.09 11.80 -8.26
N ARG A 23 -8.71 11.36 -9.37
CA ARG A 23 -8.09 11.36 -10.70
C ARG A 23 -8.06 12.73 -11.37
N GLU A 24 -8.86 13.69 -10.90
CA GLU A 24 -8.98 15.02 -11.55
C GLU A 24 -7.73 15.91 -11.39
N TYR A 25 -6.69 15.49 -10.65
CA TYR A 25 -5.48 16.30 -10.46
C TYR A 25 -4.28 15.89 -11.33
N ASN A 26 -4.36 14.84 -12.15
CA ASN A 26 -3.16 14.28 -12.80
C ASN A 26 -3.32 14.05 -14.32
N GLU A 27 -3.90 15.02 -15.03
CA GLU A 27 -4.16 14.94 -16.48
C GLU A 27 -3.12 15.69 -17.35
N SER A 28 -1.87 15.85 -16.90
CA SER A 28 -0.89 16.65 -17.66
C SER A 28 0.37 15.95 -18.13
N LEU A 29 0.65 14.68 -17.78
CA LEU A 29 1.89 14.03 -18.25
C LEU A 29 1.70 12.55 -18.60
N ASN A 30 1.81 12.32 -19.90
CA ASN A 30 2.07 11.12 -20.71
C ASN A 30 2.91 9.99 -20.04
N LYS A 31 2.47 9.44 -18.91
CA LYS A 31 3.16 8.35 -18.21
C LYS A 31 2.13 7.35 -17.67
N ILE A 32 2.16 6.14 -18.26
CA ILE A 32 1.56 4.86 -17.87
C ILE A 32 0.28 4.98 -17.01
N LYS A 33 -0.87 4.62 -17.59
CA LYS A 33 -2.15 4.53 -16.86
C LYS A 33 -1.95 3.69 -15.59
N LYS A 34 -2.11 4.33 -14.43
CA LYS A 34 -2.16 3.68 -13.12
C LYS A 34 -3.07 2.45 -13.22
N PRO A 35 -2.61 1.24 -12.86
CA PRO A 35 -3.44 0.06 -12.93
C PRO A 35 -4.69 0.30 -12.10
N VAL A 36 -5.86 0.05 -12.69
CA VAL A 36 -7.12 0.08 -11.95
C VAL A 36 -7.13 -1.21 -11.15
N LEU A 37 -6.97 -1.09 -9.83
CA LEU A 37 -7.15 -2.20 -8.91
C LEU A 37 -8.65 -2.38 -8.70
N ASP A 38 -9.13 -3.60 -8.89
CA ASP A 38 -10.50 -4.01 -8.56
C ASP A 38 -10.64 -4.20 -7.05
N GLU A 39 -11.89 -4.24 -6.56
CA GLU A 39 -12.20 -4.41 -5.13
C GLU A 39 -11.51 -5.65 -4.53
N GLN A 40 -11.49 -6.75 -5.27
CA GLN A 40 -10.83 -7.99 -4.86
C GLN A 40 -9.34 -7.78 -4.59
N LYS A 41 -8.66 -6.94 -5.39
CA LYS A 41 -7.23 -6.65 -5.21
C LYS A 41 -6.98 -5.81 -3.95
N TYR A 42 -7.85 -4.86 -3.65
CA TYR A 42 -7.76 -4.09 -2.42
C TYR A 42 -8.01 -4.95 -1.18
N GLU A 43 -8.91 -5.93 -1.28
CA GLU A 43 -9.15 -6.89 -0.20
C GLU A 43 -7.91 -7.75 0.06
N GLU A 44 -7.28 -8.28 -1.00
CA GLU A 44 -5.99 -8.99 -0.90
C GLU A 44 -4.92 -8.13 -0.22
N PHE A 45 -4.79 -6.86 -0.60
CA PHE A 45 -3.82 -5.94 0.01
C PHE A 45 -4.10 -5.74 1.50
N ASN A 46 -5.37 -5.59 1.87
CA ASN A 46 -5.74 -5.45 3.27
C ASN A 46 -5.38 -6.68 4.09
N ILE A 47 -5.66 -7.88 3.58
CA ILE A 47 -5.30 -9.14 4.24
C ILE A 47 -3.78 -9.20 4.43
N VAL A 48 -3.00 -9.01 3.37
CA VAL A 48 -1.53 -9.08 3.41
C VAL A 48 -0.94 -8.04 4.37
N VAL A 49 -1.47 -6.83 4.36
CA VAL A 49 -1.05 -5.75 5.28
C VAL A 49 -1.37 -6.11 6.72
N CYS A 50 -2.57 -6.59 7.00
CA CYS A 50 -2.97 -7.00 8.34
C CYS A 50 -2.08 -8.14 8.86
N GLU A 51 -1.88 -9.19 8.06
CA GLU A 51 -0.99 -10.30 8.40
C GLU A 51 0.43 -9.80 8.68
N ALA A 52 0.99 -8.96 7.82
CA ALA A 52 2.35 -8.44 8.02
C ALA A 52 2.49 -7.51 9.22
N MET A 53 1.44 -6.76 9.59
CA MET A 53 1.44 -5.98 10.82
C MET A 53 1.39 -6.87 12.07
N GLU A 54 0.65 -7.97 12.01
CA GLU A 54 0.55 -8.93 13.11
C GLU A 54 1.83 -9.73 13.31
N GLU A 55 2.45 -10.18 12.23
CA GLU A 55 3.69 -10.97 12.24
C GLU A 55 4.96 -10.11 12.21
N ASN A 56 4.81 -8.79 12.06
CA ASN A 56 5.91 -7.85 11.84
C ASN A 56 6.80 -8.22 10.64
N THR A 57 6.18 -8.79 9.60
CA THR A 57 6.85 -9.30 8.42
C THR A 57 7.18 -8.18 7.43
N THR A 58 8.34 -8.27 6.80
CA THR A 58 8.75 -7.37 5.73
C THR A 58 7.96 -7.67 4.45
N LEU A 59 7.37 -6.62 3.88
CA LEU A 59 6.64 -6.68 2.62
C LEU A 59 7.33 -5.83 1.55
N GLN A 60 7.11 -6.19 0.29
CA GLN A 60 7.48 -5.40 -0.86
C GLN A 60 6.26 -4.59 -1.34
N PHE A 61 6.34 -3.27 -1.18
CA PHE A 61 5.37 -2.30 -1.67
C PHE A 61 5.81 -1.77 -3.02
N THR A 62 4.94 -1.86 -4.02
CA THR A 62 5.11 -1.22 -5.32
C THR A 62 4.18 -0.03 -5.38
N TYR A 63 4.75 1.17 -5.58
CA TYR A 63 4.01 2.41 -5.65
C TYR A 63 4.36 3.20 -6.91
N TYR A 64 3.40 3.97 -7.40
CA TYR A 64 3.56 4.80 -8.58
C TYR A 64 3.88 6.23 -8.17
N GLN A 65 4.98 6.79 -8.67
CA GLN A 65 5.36 8.16 -8.34
C GLN A 65 6.04 8.82 -9.55
N LYS A 66 5.59 10.03 -9.91
CA LYS A 66 6.15 10.83 -11.02
C LYS A 66 6.22 10.08 -12.36
N GLY A 67 5.31 9.13 -12.51
CA GLY A 67 5.11 8.34 -13.70
C GLY A 67 6.05 7.14 -13.89
N GLU A 68 6.67 6.70 -12.80
CA GLU A 68 7.47 5.48 -12.73
C GLU A 68 6.98 4.62 -11.55
N SER A 69 7.01 3.30 -11.71
CA SER A 69 6.75 2.37 -10.61
C SER A 69 8.03 2.17 -9.80
N LYS A 70 7.94 2.44 -8.51
CA LYS A 70 9.01 2.25 -7.54
C LYS A 70 8.65 1.10 -6.61
N LYS A 71 9.68 0.42 -6.10
CA LYS A 71 9.54 -0.63 -5.10
C LYS A 71 10.18 -0.17 -3.80
N LEU A 72 9.55 -0.50 -2.69
CA LEU A 72 10.01 -0.26 -1.34
C LEU A 72 9.85 -1.56 -0.56
N ILE A 73 10.89 -1.99 0.14
CA ILE A 73 10.86 -3.21 0.95
C ILE A 73 10.96 -2.78 2.40
N GLY A 74 10.01 -3.19 3.23
CA GLY A 74 9.99 -2.79 4.63
C GLY A 74 8.83 -3.40 5.38
N HIS A 75 8.81 -3.24 6.69
CA HIS A 75 7.67 -3.62 7.51
C HIS A 75 6.80 -2.40 7.80
N ILE A 76 5.51 -2.64 8.02
CA ILE A 76 4.55 -1.57 8.31
C ILE A 76 4.68 -1.22 9.77
N HIS A 77 5.08 0.02 10.04
CA HIS A 77 5.21 0.52 11.40
C HIS A 77 3.90 1.10 11.92
N ASP A 78 3.20 1.84 11.06
CA ASP A 78 2.00 2.59 11.43
C ASP A 78 1.18 2.96 10.19
N VAL A 79 -0.13 3.07 10.33
CA VAL A 79 -1.03 3.42 9.22
C VAL A 79 -1.80 4.68 9.60
N ASN A 80 -1.57 5.75 8.85
CA ASN A 80 -2.27 7.01 9.04
C ASN A 80 -3.55 7.05 8.20
N LEU A 81 -4.65 6.61 8.81
CA LEU A 81 -5.99 6.61 8.19
C LEU A 81 -6.53 8.02 7.90
N LEU A 82 -6.10 9.03 8.65
CA LEU A 82 -6.53 10.42 8.43
C LEU A 82 -5.93 11.01 7.16
N LYS A 83 -4.69 10.59 6.83
CA LYS A 83 -3.98 11.05 5.63
C LYS A 83 -3.99 10.04 4.48
N ASN A 84 -4.53 8.84 4.72
CA ASN A 84 -4.39 7.69 3.82
C ASN A 84 -2.93 7.43 3.44
N GLU A 85 -2.05 7.40 4.44
CA GLU A 85 -0.61 7.15 4.28
C GLU A 85 -0.15 5.95 5.13
N LEU A 86 0.58 5.02 4.53
CA LEU A 86 1.32 3.98 5.21
C LEU A 86 2.70 4.48 5.62
N ARG A 87 3.09 4.24 6.87
CA ARG A 87 4.45 4.43 7.36
C ARG A 87 5.16 3.09 7.39
N ILE A 88 6.16 2.97 6.53
CA ILE A 88 6.95 1.77 6.33
C ILE A 88 8.36 2.05 6.84
N ILE A 89 8.94 1.09 7.53
CA ILE A 89 10.34 1.14 7.94
C ILE A 89 11.11 0.12 7.11
N ASP A 90 12.08 0.62 6.36
CA ASP A 90 12.99 -0.22 5.57
C ASP A 90 13.95 -0.98 6.50
N SER A 91 14.59 -2.03 6.00
CA SER A 91 15.65 -2.78 6.70
C SER A 91 16.79 -1.90 7.23
N PHE A 92 17.04 -0.74 6.62
CA PHE A 92 18.01 0.25 7.12
C PHE A 92 17.49 1.12 8.30
N GLY A 93 16.25 0.90 8.78
CA GLY A 93 15.62 1.73 9.81
C GLY A 93 15.11 3.08 9.31
N GLN A 94 15.12 3.32 7.99
CA GLN A 94 14.61 4.55 7.38
C GLN A 94 13.08 4.52 7.31
N LYS A 95 12.45 5.62 7.70
CA LYS A 95 11.00 5.78 7.67
C LYS A 95 10.55 6.34 6.32
N HIS A 96 9.65 5.64 5.66
CA HIS A 96 9.04 6.01 4.40
C HIS A 96 7.54 6.17 4.58
N SER A 97 6.97 7.24 4.03
CA SER A 97 5.53 7.46 3.98
C SER A 97 5.04 7.26 2.54
N LEU A 98 4.20 6.26 2.31
CA LEU A 98 3.56 6.00 1.02
C LEU A 98 2.07 6.24 1.13
N LYS A 99 1.50 6.99 0.19
CA LYS A 99 0.05 7.14 0.13
C LYS A 99 -0.58 5.83 -0.34
N LEU A 100 -1.68 5.42 0.28
CA LEU A 100 -2.43 4.22 -0.11
C LEU A 100 -2.87 4.30 -1.57
N GLU A 101 -3.24 5.50 -2.03
CA GLU A 101 -3.58 5.72 -3.44
C GLU A 101 -2.43 5.40 -4.38
N ASP A 102 -1.18 5.73 -4.05
CA ASP A 102 -0.04 5.52 -4.94
C ASP A 102 0.39 4.05 -4.99
N ILE A 103 -0.04 3.24 -4.04
CA ILE A 103 0.32 1.81 -3.97
C ILE A 103 -0.47 1.06 -5.04
N ILE A 104 0.28 0.39 -5.91
CA ILE A 104 -0.24 -0.39 -7.03
C ILE A 104 0.02 -1.89 -6.85
N GLY A 105 0.77 -2.29 -5.83
CA GLY A 105 1.09 -3.69 -5.55
C GLY A 105 1.66 -3.87 -4.14
N ILE A 106 1.24 -4.93 -3.46
CA ILE A 106 1.84 -5.39 -2.20
C ILE A 106 2.13 -6.88 -2.36
N GLY A 107 3.36 -7.30 -2.11
CA GLY A 107 3.76 -8.69 -2.13
C GLY A 107 4.54 -9.06 -0.87
N LYS A 108 4.37 -10.29 -0.38
CA LYS A 108 5.25 -10.85 0.65
C LYS A 108 6.62 -11.11 -0.01
N ASP A 109 7.70 -10.80 0.71
CA ASP A 109 9.04 -11.29 0.33
C ASP A 109 9.06 -12.78 0.62
N TYR A 110 8.56 -13.59 -0.32
CA TYR A 110 8.79 -15.02 -0.26
C TYR A 110 10.27 -15.23 -0.55
N LYS A 111 11.08 -15.31 0.51
CA LYS A 111 12.21 -16.22 0.45
C LYS A 111 11.61 -17.59 0.21
N GLU A 112 11.65 -18.04 -1.03
CA GLU A 112 11.44 -19.45 -1.35
C GLU A 112 12.42 -20.23 -0.47
N GLU A 113 11.92 -20.79 0.62
CA GLU A 113 12.51 -21.95 1.28
C GLU A 113 12.49 -23.06 0.23
N SER A 114 13.55 -23.08 -0.57
CA SER A 114 13.94 -24.21 -1.39
C SER A 114 14.14 -25.38 -0.44
N ASN A 115 13.15 -26.26 -0.38
CA ASN A 115 13.27 -27.59 0.20
C ASN A 115 13.67 -28.60 -0.88
#